data_AF-G5JWB3-F1
#
_entry.id   AF-G5JWB3-F1
#
_cell.length_a   1.000
_cell.length_b   1.000
_cell.length_c   1.000
_cell.angle_alpha   90.00
_cell.angle_beta   90.00
_cell.angle_gamma   90.00
#
_symmetry.space_group_name_H-M   'P 1'
#
loop_
_entity.id
_entity.type
_entity.pdbx_description
1 polymer ?
#
loop_
_entity_poly.entity_id
_entity_poly.type
_entity_poly.pdbx_seq_one_letter_code
_entity_poly.pdbx_strand_id
1 'polypeptide(L)'
;MLQFYLDRVVATERQNKMQLLSSKSYLIALITRDSVKEHSGQFEFSDGVSHYNIVNGRLQIDIKMKDDVFYHYHFPYKVKDNQNKIKENKEIKREMERKDIK
;
A
#
# COMPACT_ATOMS: atom_id res chain seq x y z
N MET A 1 -41.00 -23.99 -1.65
CA MET A 1 -40.85 -22.55 -2.00
C MET A 1 -40.20 -21.68 -0.90
N LEU A 2 -39.83 -22.22 0.28
CA LEU A 2 -39.18 -21.43 1.35
C LEU A 2 -37.65 -21.32 1.20
N GLN A 3 -37.01 -22.31 0.60
CA GLN A 3 -35.54 -22.35 0.41
C GLN A 3 -35.03 -21.17 -0.42
N PHE A 4 -35.75 -20.77 -1.48
CA PHE A 4 -35.38 -19.64 -2.34
C PHE A 4 -35.28 -18.28 -1.61
N TYR A 5 -36.08 -18.05 -0.58
CA TYR A 5 -36.00 -16.81 0.20
C TYR A 5 -34.78 -16.82 1.11
N LEU A 6 -34.48 -17.96 1.73
CA LEU A 6 -33.30 -18.11 2.59
C LEU A 6 -32.01 -17.96 1.79
N ASP A 7 -31.96 -18.61 0.62
CA ASP A 7 -30.81 -18.52 -0.30
C ASP A 7 -30.57 -17.08 -0.76
N ARG A 8 -31.64 -16.32 -1.01
CA ARG A 8 -31.52 -14.90 -1.39
C ARG A 8 -30.95 -14.06 -0.26
N VAL A 9 -31.42 -14.22 0.98
CA VAL A 9 -30.93 -13.45 2.12
C VAL A 9 -29.44 -13.73 2.37
N VAL A 10 -29.04 -15.00 2.35
CA VAL A 10 -27.63 -15.40 2.52
C VAL A 10 -26.76 -14.88 1.36
N ALA A 11 -27.26 -14.93 0.13
CA ALA A 11 -26.54 -14.38 -1.03
C ALA A 11 -26.38 -12.86 -0.92
N THR A 12 -27.43 -12.13 -0.53
CA THR A 12 -27.38 -10.68 -0.32
C THR A 12 -26.40 -10.31 0.80
N GLU A 13 -26.41 -11.04 1.92
CA GLU A 13 -25.48 -10.82 3.03
C GLU A 13 -24.03 -11.00 2.57
N ARG A 14 -23.73 -12.10 1.86
CA ARG A 14 -22.40 -12.36 1.30
C ARG A 14 -21.96 -11.25 0.35
N GLN A 15 -22.87 -10.80 -0.51
CA GLN A 15 -22.59 -9.71 -1.45
C GLN A 15 -22.28 -8.40 -0.70
N ASN A 16 -23.07 -8.07 0.32
CA ASN A 16 -22.84 -6.88 1.14
C ASN A 16 -21.49 -6.96 1.87
N LYS A 17 -21.13 -8.12 2.43
CA LYS A 17 -19.82 -8.34 3.06
C LYS A 17 -18.68 -8.11 2.06
N MET A 18 -18.79 -8.66 0.84
CA MET A 18 -17.77 -8.49 -0.21
C MET A 18 -17.62 -7.03 -0.65
N GLN A 19 -18.72 -6.28 -0.77
CA GLN A 19 -18.68 -4.86 -1.10
C GLN A 19 -17.97 -4.05 -0.01
N LEU A 20 -18.29 -4.33 1.27
CA LEU A 20 -17.64 -3.67 2.40
C LEU A 20 -16.14 -3.96 2.43
N LEU A 21 -15.74 -5.22 2.24
CA LEU A 21 -14.33 -5.61 2.17
C LEU A 21 -13.58 -4.91 1.04
N SER A 22 -14.19 -4.85 -0.15
CA SER A 22 -13.61 -4.15 -1.30
C SER A 22 -13.45 -2.65 -1.07
N SER A 23 -14.38 -2.03 -0.34
CA SER A 23 -14.28 -0.61 0.00
C SER A 23 -13.14 -0.36 1.01
N LYS A 24 -13.07 -1.21 2.05
CA LYS A 24 -12.00 -1.15 3.06
C LYS A 24 -10.62 -1.36 2.45
N SER A 25 -10.44 -2.38 1.61
CA SER A 25 -9.17 -2.65 0.93
C SER A 25 -8.75 -1.46 0.07
N TYR A 26 -9.69 -0.86 -0.65
CA TYR A 26 -9.40 0.32 -1.47
C TYR A 26 -8.91 1.51 -0.62
N LEU A 27 -9.53 1.77 0.53
CA LEU A 27 -9.09 2.82 1.46
C LEU A 27 -7.70 2.53 2.02
N ILE A 28 -7.41 1.28 2.41
CA ILE A 28 -6.08 0.85 2.84
C ILE A 28 -5.05 1.10 1.73
N ALA A 29 -5.40 0.83 0.47
CA ALA A 29 -4.54 1.08 -0.67
C ALA A 29 -4.23 2.58 -0.86
N LEU A 30 -5.24 3.44 -0.70
CA LEU A 30 -5.05 4.89 -0.76
C LEU A 30 -4.15 5.41 0.38
N ILE A 31 -4.40 4.97 1.61
CA ILE A 31 -3.58 5.36 2.77
C ILE A 31 -2.14 4.88 2.59
N THR A 32 -1.97 3.64 2.12
CA THR A 32 -0.66 3.06 1.81
C THR A 32 0.05 3.92 0.78
N ARG A 33 -0.62 4.27 -0.33
CA ARG A 33 -0.09 5.13 -1.38
C ARG A 33 0.41 6.47 -0.85
N ASP A 34 -0.34 7.14 0.02
CA ASP A 34 0.05 8.44 0.57
C ASP A 34 1.19 8.34 1.60
N SER A 35 1.33 7.17 2.23
CA SER A 35 2.34 6.90 3.26
C SER A 35 3.64 6.31 2.71
N VAL A 36 3.68 5.93 1.42
CA VAL A 36 4.86 5.37 0.76
C VAL A 36 5.99 6.41 0.70
N LYS A 37 7.07 6.15 1.44
CA LYS A 37 8.32 6.94 1.43
C LYS A 37 9.49 6.17 0.81
N GLU A 38 9.40 4.85 0.79
CA GLU A 38 10.47 3.94 0.35
C GLU A 38 10.04 3.12 -0.86
N HIS A 39 11.00 2.41 -1.48
CA HIS A 39 10.76 1.64 -2.71
C HIS A 39 9.88 0.40 -2.47
N SER A 40 9.89 -0.15 -1.26
CA SER A 40 9.10 -1.32 -0.88
C SER A 40 8.87 -1.33 0.61
N GLY A 41 7.77 -1.93 1.05
CA GLY A 41 7.54 -2.15 2.47
C GLY A 41 6.20 -2.82 2.73
N GLN A 42 5.86 -2.90 4.02
CA GLN A 42 4.58 -3.39 4.47
C GLN A 42 4.00 -2.45 5.53
N PHE A 43 2.68 -2.35 5.55
CA PHE A 43 1.92 -1.66 6.58
C PHE A 43 0.92 -2.64 7.17
N GLU A 44 0.91 -2.72 8.50
CA GLU A 44 -0.06 -3.53 9.23
C GLU A 44 -1.24 -2.65 9.66
N PHE A 45 -2.45 -3.07 9.29
CA PHE A 45 -3.70 -2.43 9.66
C PHE A 45 -4.54 -3.38 10.52
N SER A 46 -5.47 -2.83 11.29
CA SER A 46 -6.40 -3.65 12.10
C SER A 46 -7.25 -4.60 11.24
N ASP A 47 -7.50 -4.26 9.98
CA ASP A 47 -8.34 -5.03 9.07
C ASP A 47 -7.55 -5.91 8.08
N GLY A 48 -6.22 -5.81 8.05
CA GLY A 48 -5.36 -6.59 7.16
C GLY A 48 -3.93 -6.05 7.03
N VAL A 49 -3.10 -6.72 6.24
CA VAL A 49 -1.72 -6.31 5.95
C VAL A 49 -1.62 -5.84 4.50
N SER A 50 -1.01 -4.69 4.28
CA SER A 50 -0.76 -4.10 2.96
C SER A 50 0.73 -4.19 2.66
N HIS A 51 1.11 -4.93 1.63
CA HIS A 51 2.45 -4.95 1.08
C HIS A 51 2.48 -4.02 -0.12
N TYR A 52 3.52 -3.22 -0.25
CA TYR A 52 3.67 -2.33 -1.39
C TYR A 52 5.07 -2.43 -1.99
N ASN A 53 5.14 -2.31 -3.30
CA ASN A 53 6.39 -2.32 -4.05
C ASN A 53 6.31 -1.34 -5.23
N ILE A 54 7.37 -0.57 -5.44
CA ILE A 54 7.49 0.33 -6.58
C ILE A 54 8.29 -0.37 -7.66
N VAL A 55 7.60 -0.85 -8.70
CA VAL A 55 8.20 -1.52 -9.85
C VAL A 55 7.97 -0.66 -11.08
N ASN A 56 9.05 -0.31 -11.79
CA ASN A 56 9.00 0.44 -13.06
C ASN A 56 8.19 1.77 -12.99
N GLY A 57 8.29 2.50 -11.88
CA GLY A 57 7.56 3.77 -11.69
C GLY A 57 6.05 3.60 -11.45
N ARG A 58 5.60 2.40 -11.09
CA ARG A 58 4.23 2.12 -10.66
C ARG A 58 4.25 1.56 -9.24
N LEU A 59 3.29 1.99 -8.43
CA LEU A 59 3.10 1.49 -7.09
C LEU A 59 2.14 0.30 -7.15
N GLN A 60 2.65 -0.88 -6.85
CA GLN A 60 1.88 -2.10 -6.67
C GLN A 60 1.56 -2.25 -5.19
N ILE A 61 0.30 -2.50 -4.85
CA ILE A 61 -0.15 -2.68 -3.48
C ILE A 61 -0.95 -3.99 -3.40
N ASP A 62 -0.46 -4.91 -2.59
CA ASP A 62 -1.04 -6.21 -2.28
C ASP A 62 -1.62 -6.19 -0.86
N ILE A 63 -2.92 -6.34 -0.74
CA ILE A 63 -3.62 -6.28 0.54
C ILE A 63 -4.14 -7.67 0.88
N LYS A 64 -3.68 -8.21 2.01
CA LYS A 64 -4.22 -9.42 2.63
C LYS A 64 -5.17 -9.01 3.75
N MET A 65 -6.47 -9.18 3.53
CA MET A 65 -7.49 -8.92 4.54
C MET A 65 -7.58 -10.09 5.53
N LYS A 66 -8.10 -9.84 6.74
CA LYS A 66 -8.28 -10.87 7.78
C LYS A 66 -9.17 -12.05 7.38
N ASP A 67 -10.12 -11.81 6.47
CA ASP A 67 -11.01 -12.84 5.90
C ASP A 67 -10.31 -13.71 4.82
N ASP A 68 -8.97 -13.68 4.74
CA ASP A 68 -8.14 -14.38 3.73
C ASP A 68 -8.47 -13.98 2.27
N VAL A 69 -9.03 -12.79 2.09
CA VAL A 69 -9.30 -12.19 0.79
C VAL A 69 -8.12 -11.30 0.40
N PHE A 70 -7.65 -11.49 -0.83
CA PHE A 70 -6.53 -10.75 -1.39
C PHE A 70 -7.03 -9.72 -2.40
N TYR A 71 -6.55 -8.48 -2.27
CA TYR A 71 -6.82 -7.41 -3.22
C TYR A 71 -5.51 -6.86 -3.77
N HIS A 72 -5.49 -6.62 -5.07
CA HIS A 72 -4.33 -6.08 -5.77
C HIS A 72 -4.69 -4.77 -6.44
N TYR A 73 -3.94 -3.71 -6.14
CA TYR A 73 -4.15 -2.38 -6.70
C TYR A 73 -2.88 -1.84 -7.34
N HIS A 74 -3.09 -1.16 -8.46
CA HIS A 74 -2.04 -0.48 -9.21
C HIS A 74 -2.30 1.01 -9.20
N PHE A 75 -1.34 1.78 -8.67
CA PHE A 75 -1.38 3.23 -8.73
C PHE A 75 -0.22 3.78 -9.56
N PRO A 76 -0.44 4.84 -10.34
CA PRO A 76 0.66 5.59 -10.95
C PRO A 76 1.49 6.23 -9.83
N TYR A 77 2.76 5.86 -9.72
CA TYR A 77 3.65 6.45 -8.72
C TYR A 77 4.19 7.77 -9.27
N LYS A 78 3.60 8.89 -8.85
CA LYS A 78 4.22 10.20 -9.07
C LYS A 78 5.36 10.33 -8.07
N VAL A 79 6.59 10.31 -8.57
CA VAL A 79 7.80 10.59 -7.78
C VAL A 79 7.60 11.95 -7.11
N LYS A 80 7.22 11.96 -5.83
CA LYS A 80 7.42 13.14 -4.98
C LYS A 80 8.91 13.20 -4.76
N ASP A 81 9.49 14.26 -5.32
CA ASP A 81 10.90 14.62 -5.38
C ASP A 81 11.65 14.38 -4.05
N ASN A 82 12.13 13.16 -3.84
CA ASN A 82 12.99 12.79 -2.71
C ASN A 82 14.44 12.56 -3.20
N GLN A 83 14.79 13.13 -4.37
CA GLN A 83 16.16 13.12 -4.88
C GLN A 83 17.06 14.14 -4.18
N ASN A 84 16.50 15.12 -3.46
CA ASN A 84 17.29 16.18 -2.83
C ASN A 84 17.97 15.75 -1.51
N LYS A 85 17.43 14.78 -0.77
CA LYS A 85 18.08 14.34 0.50
C LYS A 85 19.28 13.40 0.32
N ILE A 86 19.37 12.68 -0.81
CA ILE A 86 20.49 11.77 -1.07
C ILE A 86 21.72 12.53 -1.59
N LYS A 87 21.53 13.68 -2.26
CA LYS A 87 22.64 14.53 -2.73
C LYS A 87 23.30 15.28 -1.58
N GLU A 88 22.51 15.82 -0.65
CA GLU A 88 23.02 16.59 0.50
C GLU A 88 23.90 15.74 1.44
N ASN A 89 23.53 14.46 1.66
CA ASN A 89 24.31 13.55 2.50
C ASN A 89 25.62 13.04 1.84
N LYS A 90 25.74 13.14 0.51
CA LYS A 90 27.01 12.85 -0.20
C LYS A 90 27.96 14.04 -0.23
N GLU A 91 27.46 15.27 -0.20
CA GLU A 91 28.30 16.47 -0.15
C GLU A 91 28.88 16.70 1.24
N ILE A 92 28.09 16.51 2.31
CA ILE A 92 28.57 16.65 3.69
C ILE A 92 29.69 15.65 4.01
N LYS A 93 29.65 14.43 3.44
CA LYS A 93 30.71 13.42 3.62
C LYS A 93 32.00 13.76 2.88
N ARG A 94 31.92 14.46 1.74
CA ARG A 94 33.10 14.89 0.96
C ARG A 94 33.77 16.14 1.53
N GLU A 95 33.04 16.97 2.28
CA GLU A 95 33.64 18.12 2.97
C GLU A 95 34.35 17.74 4.27
N MET A 96 33.92 16.69 4.96
CA MET A 96 34.64 16.15 6.12
C MET A 96 35.98 15.51 5.74
N GLU A 97 36.07 14.79 4.62
CA GLU A 97 37.32 14.18 4.15
C GLU A 97 38.40 15.18 3.68
N ARG A 98 38.03 16.44 3.37
CA ARG A 98 39.00 17.48 2.97
C ARG A 98 39.63 18.24 4.13
N LYS A 99 39.11 18.10 5.36
CA LYS A 99 39.67 18.78 6.54
C LYS A 99 40.70 17.95 7.32
N ASP A 100 40.87 16.68 6.98
CA ASP A 100 41.83 15.77 7.65
C ASP A 100 43.19 15.69 6.95
N ILE A 101 43.40 16.39 5.83
CA ILE A 101 44.71 16.51 5.19
C ILE A 101 45.24 17.93 5.47
N LYS A 102 45.94 17.99 6.61
CA LYS A 102 46.98 18.94 7.03
C LYS A 102 47.48 19.93 5.98
#